data_AF-A0A6P2BKB4-F1
#
_entry.id   AF-A0A6P2BKB4-F1
#
_cell.length_a   1.000
_cell.length_b   1.000
_cell.length_c   1.000
_cell.angle_alpha   90.00
_cell.angle_beta   90.00
_cell.angle_gamma   90.00
#
_symmetry.space_group_name_H-M   'P 1'
#
loop_
_entity.id
_entity.type
_entity.pdbx_description
1 polymer ?
#
loop_
_entity_poly.entity_id
_entity_poly.type
_entity_poly.pdbx_seq_one_letter_code
_entity_poly.pdbx_strand_id
1 'polypeptide(L)'
;MPQKLQRRGPVQIGRRDILPEEVAFLTGQPRPEGADPVRWYALTYESGLKPSETPSALWRAAGEAILRAWVARRPGRRPHGWWLVEAPEPRRRVGGADLPSLSWDPERADGRRGPRWRRTLGIPRAWAQFASGVIQFEGEAAYLDRLGLWMDGERDRAPKTAWDPVDVGVQR
;
A
#
# COMPACT_ATOMS: atom_id res chain seq x y z
N MET A 1 4.32 0.09 30.75
CA MET A 1 2.85 0.15 30.94
C MET A 1 2.19 0.15 29.56
N PRO A 2 1.71 -0.98 29.03
CA PRO A 2 1.03 -1.00 27.73
C PRO A 2 -0.31 -0.25 27.84
N GLN A 3 -0.50 0.78 27.00
CA GLN A 3 -1.79 1.45 26.87
C GLN A 3 -2.83 0.44 26.38
N LYS A 4 -3.88 0.21 27.17
CA LYS A 4 -5.06 -0.56 26.74
C LYS A 4 -5.68 0.16 25.54
N LEU A 5 -5.49 -0.38 24.34
CA LEU A 5 -6.23 0.07 23.15
C LEU A 5 -7.71 -0.17 23.42
N GLN A 6 -8.46 0.90 23.71
CA GLN A 6 -9.91 0.84 23.76
C GLN A 6 -10.41 0.35 22.40
N ARG A 7 -11.21 -0.73 22.41
CA ARG A 7 -11.89 -1.24 21.22
C ARG A 7 -12.82 -0.15 20.70
N ARG A 8 -12.35 0.60 19.70
CA ARG A 8 -13.22 1.52 18.96
C ARG A 8 -14.23 0.66 18.21
N GLY A 9 -15.51 0.96 18.39
CA GLY A 9 -16.59 0.32 17.64
C GLY A 9 -16.42 0.51 16.13
N PRO A 10 -17.24 -0.17 15.31
CA PRO A 10 -17.17 -0.06 13.85
C PRO A 10 -17.21 1.41 13.43
N VAL A 11 -16.29 1.79 12.54
CA VAL A 11 -16.27 3.14 11.97
C VAL A 11 -17.26 3.13 10.82
N GLN A 12 -18.32 3.94 10.93
CA GLN A 12 -19.23 4.13 9.81
C GLN A 12 -18.51 4.91 8.70
N ILE A 13 -18.30 4.26 7.56
CA ILE A 13 -17.75 4.89 6.36
C ILE A 13 -18.73 4.62 5.21
N GLY A 14 -19.64 5.57 4.97
CA GLY A 14 -20.67 5.44 3.93
C GLY A 14 -21.85 4.55 4.35
N ARG A 15 -22.37 3.73 3.42
CA ARG A 15 -23.57 2.88 3.59
C ARG A 15 -23.28 1.47 4.13
N ARG A 16 -22.02 1.11 4.30
CA ARG A 16 -21.58 -0.21 4.80
C ARG A 16 -20.68 0.00 6.02
N ASP A 17 -20.94 -0.76 7.07
CA ASP A 17 -20.01 -0.86 8.18
C ASP A 17 -18.76 -1.60 7.69
N ILE A 18 -17.62 -0.90 7.69
CA ILE A 18 -16.31 -1.50 7.38
C ILE A 18 -15.76 -2.06 8.69
N LEU A 19 -15.42 -3.36 8.67
CA LEU A 19 -14.91 -4.04 9.84
C LEU A 19 -13.50 -3.54 10.20
N PRO A 20 -13.10 -3.56 11.48
CA PRO A 20 -11.77 -3.11 11.90
C PRO A 20 -10.61 -3.78 11.14
N GLU A 21 -10.73 -5.07 10.81
CA GLU A 21 -9.74 -5.80 10.03
C GLU A 21 -9.70 -5.39 8.55
N GLU A 22 -10.82 -4.97 7.97
CA GLU A 22 -10.86 -4.42 6.62
C GLU A 22 -10.15 -3.06 6.58
N VAL A 23 -10.42 -2.19 7.56
CA VAL A 23 -9.67 -0.92 7.71
C VAL A 23 -8.19 -1.20 7.90
N ALA A 24 -7.82 -2.13 8.78
CA ALA A 24 -6.42 -2.47 9.03
C ALA A 24 -5.73 -2.98 7.75
N PHE A 25 -6.38 -3.86 7.00
CA PHE A 25 -5.88 -4.35 5.72
C PHE A 25 -5.69 -3.22 4.68
N LEU A 26 -6.70 -2.37 4.49
CA LEU A 26 -6.64 -1.24 3.53
C LEU A 26 -5.61 -0.19 3.94
N THR A 27 -5.25 -0.10 5.22
CA THR A 27 -4.26 0.85 5.75
C THR A 27 -2.87 0.22 5.96
N GLY A 28 -2.68 -1.04 5.57
CA GLY A 28 -1.41 -1.76 5.72
C GLY A 28 -1.00 -1.94 7.19
N GLN A 29 -1.95 -1.90 8.12
CA GLN A 29 -1.73 -2.19 9.54
C GLN A 29 -1.70 -3.70 9.77
N PRO A 30 -1.07 -4.18 10.85
CA PRO A 30 -1.14 -5.59 11.23
C PRO A 30 -2.59 -6.00 11.53
N ARG A 31 -2.84 -7.32 11.43
CA ARG A 31 -4.14 -7.90 11.79
C ARG A 31 -4.50 -7.50 13.22
N PRO A 32 -5.68 -6.90 13.46
CA PRO A 32 -6.13 -6.60 14.82
C PRO A 32 -6.26 -7.87 15.66
N GLU A 33 -5.98 -7.77 16.95
CA GLU A 33 -6.21 -8.88 17.89
C GLU A 33 -7.70 -9.25 17.92
N GLY A 34 -7.99 -10.54 17.80
CA GLY A 34 -9.36 -11.06 17.77
C GLY A 34 -10.06 -10.95 16.40
N ALA A 35 -9.42 -10.38 15.37
CA ALA A 35 -9.95 -10.42 14.02
C ALA A 35 -9.95 -11.86 13.47
N ASP A 36 -10.98 -12.19 12.69
CA ASP A 36 -11.11 -13.51 12.06
C ASP A 36 -9.88 -13.80 11.15
N PRO A 37 -9.06 -14.84 11.47
CA PRO A 37 -7.90 -15.19 10.67
C PRO A 37 -8.28 -15.63 9.25
N VAL A 38 -9.43 -16.27 9.06
CA VAL A 38 -9.87 -16.76 7.74
C VAL A 38 -10.21 -15.57 6.85
N ARG A 39 -10.97 -14.60 7.36
CA ARG A 39 -11.25 -13.35 6.65
C ARG A 39 -9.98 -12.57 6.33
N TRP A 40 -9.05 -12.45 7.28
CA TRP A 40 -7.77 -11.77 7.05
C TRP A 40 -6.96 -12.43 5.92
N TYR A 41 -6.93 -13.76 5.91
CA TYR A 41 -6.31 -14.54 4.85
C TYR A 41 -7.02 -14.31 3.50
N ALA A 42 -8.35 -14.35 3.48
CA ALA A 42 -9.15 -14.10 2.29
C ALA A 42 -8.86 -12.72 1.67
N LEU A 43 -8.74 -11.66 2.50
CA LEU A 43 -8.32 -10.32 2.05
C LEU A 43 -6.91 -10.31 1.47
N THR A 44 -5.97 -10.97 2.15
CA THR A 44 -4.54 -10.99 1.75
C THR A 44 -4.32 -11.72 0.42
N TYR A 45 -5.04 -12.81 0.20
CA TYR A 45 -4.87 -13.67 -0.98
C TYR A 45 -5.93 -13.45 -2.04
N GLU A 46 -6.92 -12.60 -1.79
CA GLU A 46 -8.12 -12.37 -2.62
C GLU A 46 -8.83 -13.69 -2.97
N SER A 47 -8.83 -14.64 -2.04
CA SER A 47 -9.36 -15.99 -2.25
C SER A 47 -10.66 -16.18 -1.49
N GLY A 48 -11.69 -16.72 -2.15
CA GLY A 48 -12.97 -17.03 -1.52
C GLY A 48 -13.82 -15.82 -1.11
N LEU A 49 -13.41 -14.60 -1.49
CA LEU A 49 -14.18 -13.38 -1.25
C LEU A 49 -15.35 -13.26 -2.23
N LYS A 50 -16.50 -12.77 -1.75
CA LYS A 50 -17.56 -12.29 -2.64
C LYS A 50 -17.08 -11.04 -3.38
N PRO A 51 -17.61 -10.72 -4.57
CA PRO A 51 -17.22 -9.50 -5.30
C PRO A 51 -17.30 -8.22 -4.46
N SER A 52 -18.30 -8.10 -3.58
CA SER A 52 -18.49 -6.98 -2.66
C SER A 52 -17.50 -6.93 -1.50
N GLU A 53 -16.70 -7.98 -1.29
CA GLU A 53 -15.73 -8.11 -0.21
C GLU A 53 -14.28 -8.03 -0.72
N THR A 54 -14.08 -7.90 -2.03
CA THR A 54 -12.76 -7.72 -2.62
C THR A 54 -12.11 -6.42 -2.13
N PRO A 55 -10.76 -6.35 -2.05
CA PRO A 55 -10.06 -5.10 -1.73
C PRO A 55 -10.53 -3.91 -2.57
N SER A 56 -10.77 -4.12 -3.86
CA SER A 56 -11.28 -3.08 -4.77
C SER A 56 -12.69 -2.62 -4.44
N ALA A 57 -13.58 -3.51 -3.98
CA ALA A 57 -14.93 -3.14 -3.55
C ALA A 57 -14.91 -2.40 -2.20
N LEU A 58 -14.09 -2.88 -1.24
CA LEU A 58 -13.90 -2.21 0.04
C LEU A 58 -13.30 -0.81 -0.13
N TRP A 59 -12.28 -0.69 -0.99
CA TRP A 59 -11.69 0.60 -1.31
C TRP A 59 -12.68 1.53 -2.02
N ARG A 60 -13.50 1.04 -2.96
CA ARG A 60 -14.57 1.87 -3.56
C ARG A 60 -15.59 2.36 -2.53
N ALA A 61 -15.89 1.56 -1.51
CA ALA A 61 -16.85 1.93 -0.48
C ALA A 61 -16.30 2.95 0.53
N ALA A 62 -15.01 2.87 0.87
CA ALA A 62 -14.42 3.58 2.01
C ALA A 62 -13.12 4.35 1.74
N GLY A 63 -12.56 4.20 0.54
CA GLY A 63 -11.21 4.66 0.17
C GLY A 63 -11.04 6.16 0.32
N GLU A 64 -12.00 6.97 -0.10
CA GLU A 64 -11.93 8.43 0.01
C GLU A 64 -11.81 8.89 1.48
N ALA A 65 -12.62 8.33 2.38
CA ALA A 65 -12.57 8.67 3.80
C ALA A 65 -11.28 8.16 4.46
N ILE A 66 -10.84 6.93 4.12
CA ILE A 66 -9.57 6.37 4.58
C ILE A 66 -8.40 7.25 4.11
N LEU A 67 -8.39 7.64 2.84
CA LEU A 67 -7.33 8.45 2.24
C LEU A 67 -7.24 9.82 2.92
N ARG A 68 -8.37 10.54 3.10
CA ARG A 68 -8.41 11.80 3.85
C ARG A 68 -7.86 11.65 5.26
N ALA A 69 -8.34 10.65 6.01
CA ALA A 69 -7.89 10.39 7.38
C ALA A 69 -6.40 10.00 7.45
N TRP A 70 -5.91 9.28 6.44
CA TRP A 70 -4.51 8.89 6.30
C TRP A 70 -3.63 10.12 6.03
N VAL A 71 -3.96 10.93 5.02
CA VAL A 71 -3.23 12.13 4.62
C VAL A 71 -3.19 13.19 5.72
N ALA A 72 -4.23 13.28 6.55
CA ALA A 72 -4.21 14.13 7.74
C ALA A 72 -3.11 13.72 8.74
N ARG A 73 -2.83 12.41 8.87
CA ARG A 73 -1.89 11.87 9.87
C ARG A 73 -0.51 11.53 9.30
N ARG A 74 -0.42 11.26 8.01
CA ARG A 74 0.75 10.74 7.28
C ARG A 74 0.85 11.42 5.90
N PRO A 75 1.00 12.76 5.84
CA PRO A 75 1.11 13.48 4.58
C PRO A 75 2.30 12.96 3.76
N GLY A 76 2.15 12.91 2.44
CA GLY A 76 3.17 12.40 1.51
C GLY A 76 3.28 10.88 1.46
N ARG A 77 2.28 10.16 1.99
CA ARG A 77 2.19 8.70 1.93
C ARG A 77 0.80 8.26 1.50
N ARG A 78 0.67 7.02 1.03
CA ARG A 78 -0.60 6.43 0.62
C ARG A 78 -0.88 5.14 1.38
N PRO A 79 -2.14 4.88 1.78
CA PRO A 79 -2.50 3.63 2.43
C PRO A 79 -2.42 2.47 1.44
N HIS A 80 -2.28 1.24 1.95
CA HIS A 80 -2.14 0.03 1.14
C HIS A 80 -3.23 -0.14 0.08
N GLY A 81 -4.50 0.12 0.43
CA GLY A 81 -5.63 0.03 -0.48
C GLY A 81 -5.55 0.98 -1.68
N TRP A 82 -4.95 2.16 -1.50
CA TRP A 82 -4.70 3.09 -2.61
C TRP A 82 -3.71 2.49 -3.62
N TRP A 83 -2.62 1.89 -3.13
CA TRP A 83 -1.65 1.18 -3.98
C TRP A 83 -2.27 -0.01 -4.71
N LEU A 84 -3.18 -0.73 -4.06
CA LEU A 84 -3.89 -1.85 -4.66
C LEU A 84 -4.79 -1.42 -5.83
N VAL A 85 -5.48 -0.29 -5.69
CA VAL A 85 -6.63 0.03 -6.55
C VAL A 85 -6.38 1.22 -7.46
N GLU A 86 -5.86 2.32 -6.91
CA GLU A 86 -5.83 3.62 -7.59
C GLU A 86 -4.47 4.04 -8.13
N ALA A 87 -3.37 3.47 -7.63
CA ALA A 87 -2.04 3.83 -8.11
C ALA A 87 -1.94 3.62 -9.64
N PRO A 88 -1.58 4.66 -10.42
CA PRO A 88 -1.56 4.57 -11.88
C PRO A 88 -0.40 3.72 -12.40
N GLU A 89 0.76 3.80 -11.75
CA GLU A 89 1.99 3.12 -12.16
C GLU A 89 2.88 2.76 -10.97
N PRO A 90 3.85 1.84 -11.11
CA PRO A 90 4.80 1.52 -10.04
C PRO A 90 5.74 2.69 -9.72
N ARG A 91 6.39 2.59 -8.56
CA ARG A 91 7.49 3.48 -8.17
C ARG A 91 8.73 3.22 -9.02
N ARG A 92 9.42 4.28 -9.40
CA ARG A 92 10.66 4.26 -10.19
C ARG A 92 11.85 3.83 -9.33
N ARG A 93 12.75 3.06 -9.93
CA ARG A 93 14.08 2.82 -9.39
C ARG A 93 14.88 4.12 -9.49
N VAL A 94 15.56 4.50 -8.42
CA VAL A 94 16.39 5.73 -8.35
C VAL A 94 17.84 5.45 -7.98
N GLY A 95 18.19 4.18 -7.69
CA GLY A 95 19.55 3.81 -7.34
C GLY A 95 19.72 2.32 -7.05
N GLY A 96 20.84 1.98 -6.42
CA GLY A 96 21.21 0.62 -6.02
C GLY A 96 21.98 -0.19 -7.05
N ALA A 97 22.39 -1.40 -6.68
CA ALA A 97 23.36 -2.24 -7.41
C ALA A 97 22.99 -2.45 -8.88
N ASP A 98 23.98 -2.37 -9.78
CA ASP A 98 23.80 -2.67 -11.20
C ASP A 98 23.23 -4.06 -11.35
N LEU A 99 22.04 -4.13 -11.93
CA LEU A 99 21.45 -5.40 -12.30
C LEU A 99 21.75 -5.61 -13.77
N PRO A 100 22.25 -6.79 -14.17
CA PRO A 100 22.30 -7.13 -15.57
C PRO A 100 20.90 -6.92 -16.13
N SER A 101 20.84 -6.35 -17.34
CA SER A 101 19.66 -5.78 -18.02
C SER A 101 18.53 -6.79 -18.26
N LEU A 102 17.99 -7.39 -17.20
CA LEU A 102 16.68 -8.00 -17.18
C LEU A 102 15.72 -6.87 -17.50
N SER A 103 15.22 -6.89 -18.74
CA SER A 103 14.31 -5.89 -19.25
C SER A 103 13.17 -5.73 -18.25
N TRP A 104 13.13 -4.54 -17.64
CA TRP A 104 12.04 -4.11 -16.80
C TRP A 104 10.77 -4.14 -17.64
N ASP A 105 9.88 -5.06 -17.31
CA ASP A 105 8.55 -5.10 -17.86
C ASP A 105 7.56 -5.00 -16.69
N PRO A 106 7.08 -3.80 -16.37
CA PRO A 106 6.12 -3.59 -15.28
C PRO A 106 4.77 -4.24 -15.59
N GLU A 107 4.55 -4.62 -16.85
CA GLU A 107 3.35 -5.26 -17.37
C GLU A 107 3.48 -6.78 -17.54
N ARG A 108 4.68 -7.36 -17.35
CA ARG A 108 4.85 -8.80 -17.04
C ARG A 108 4.29 -9.12 -15.65
N ALA A 109 3.03 -8.77 -15.45
CA ALA A 109 2.11 -9.45 -14.59
C ALA A 109 2.04 -10.91 -15.06
N ASP A 110 2.18 -11.86 -14.14
CA ASP A 110 1.54 -13.14 -14.39
C ASP A 110 0.07 -12.83 -14.69
N GLY A 111 -0.42 -13.23 -15.88
CA GLY A 111 -1.67 -12.71 -16.48
C GLY A 111 -2.96 -13.02 -15.71
N ARG A 112 -2.90 -13.28 -14.40
CA ARG A 112 -4.04 -13.59 -13.54
C ARG A 112 -4.12 -12.77 -12.25
N ARG A 113 -3.03 -12.17 -11.74
CA ARG A 113 -3.04 -11.50 -10.40
C ARG A 113 -2.77 -10.00 -10.43
N GLY A 114 -2.76 -9.40 -11.62
CA GLY A 114 -2.43 -8.00 -11.81
C GLY A 114 -0.98 -7.68 -11.44
N PRO A 115 -0.59 -6.40 -11.47
CA PRO A 115 0.79 -6.02 -11.24
C PRO A 115 1.18 -6.22 -9.78
N ARG A 116 2.10 -7.16 -9.50
CA ARG A 116 2.53 -7.51 -8.13
C ARG A 116 3.01 -6.30 -7.31
N TRP A 117 3.48 -5.24 -7.95
CA TRP A 117 3.95 -4.01 -7.30
C TRP A 117 2.88 -3.30 -6.47
N ARG A 118 1.60 -3.49 -6.82
CA ARG A 118 0.46 -2.89 -6.11
C ARG A 118 0.37 -3.39 -4.66
N ARG A 119 0.72 -4.66 -4.43
CA ARG A 119 0.75 -5.30 -3.10
C ARG A 119 1.98 -4.95 -2.26
N THR A 120 2.93 -4.24 -2.85
CA THR A 120 4.20 -3.86 -2.24
C THR A 120 4.42 -2.35 -2.30
N LEU A 121 3.33 -1.58 -2.13
CA LEU A 121 3.37 -0.11 -2.03
C LEU A 121 4.09 0.57 -3.20
N GLY A 122 3.81 0.09 -4.42
CA GLY A 122 4.43 0.61 -5.64
C GLY A 122 5.76 -0.06 -5.99
N ILE A 123 6.33 -0.90 -5.13
CA ILE A 123 7.68 -1.47 -5.33
C ILE A 123 7.60 -2.80 -6.09
N PRO A 124 8.25 -2.96 -7.25
CA PRO A 124 8.32 -4.24 -7.96
C PRO A 124 9.06 -5.33 -7.14
N ARG A 125 8.33 -6.32 -6.61
CA ARG A 125 8.89 -7.39 -5.76
C ARG A 125 9.82 -8.37 -6.48
N ALA A 126 9.67 -8.55 -7.79
CA ALA A 126 10.40 -9.57 -8.55
C ALA A 126 11.95 -9.38 -8.53
N TRP A 127 12.43 -8.21 -8.11
CA TRP A 127 13.83 -7.84 -8.17
C TRP A 127 14.60 -8.15 -6.87
N ALA A 128 13.91 -8.12 -5.72
CA ALA A 128 14.55 -8.32 -4.41
C ALA A 128 15.16 -9.72 -4.22
N GLN A 129 14.69 -10.72 -4.96
CA GLN A 129 15.17 -12.10 -4.84
C GLN A 129 16.44 -12.39 -5.66
N PHE A 130 16.74 -11.56 -6.67
CA PHE A 130 17.84 -11.81 -7.61
C PHE A 130 18.96 -10.78 -7.50
N ALA A 131 18.73 -9.66 -6.82
CA ALA A 131 19.75 -8.65 -6.66
C ALA A 131 20.77 -9.04 -5.59
N SER A 132 22.05 -9.10 -5.98
CA SER A 132 23.18 -9.10 -5.06
C SER A 132 23.41 -7.66 -4.56
N GLY A 133 22.46 -7.09 -3.84
CA GLY A 133 22.59 -5.73 -3.30
C GLY A 133 21.27 -5.08 -2.92
N VAL A 134 21.37 -3.86 -2.40
CA VAL A 134 20.22 -2.98 -2.13
C VAL A 134 19.83 -2.25 -3.42
N ILE A 135 18.56 -2.33 -3.78
CA ILE A 135 17.95 -1.52 -4.85
C ILE A 135 17.21 -0.37 -4.20
N GLN A 136 17.31 0.84 -4.75
CA GLN A 136 16.59 2.00 -4.21
C GLN A 136 15.43 2.40 -5.12
N PHE A 137 14.26 2.63 -4.54
CA PHE A 137 13.07 3.13 -5.22
C PHE A 137 12.72 4.54 -4.72
N GLU A 138 12.19 5.40 -5.61
CA GLU A 138 11.77 6.78 -5.26
C GLU A 138 10.88 6.77 -4.03
N GLY A 139 10.98 7.72 -3.09
CA GLY A 139 10.08 7.86 -1.94
C GLY A 139 8.58 7.98 -2.31
N GLU A 140 7.67 7.75 -1.37
CA GLU A 140 6.23 7.92 -1.65
C GLU A 140 5.88 9.37 -1.98
N ALA A 141 6.46 10.36 -1.29
CA ALA A 141 6.24 11.76 -1.61
C ALA A 141 6.82 12.14 -2.99
N ALA A 142 8.00 11.63 -3.33
CA ALA A 142 8.61 11.85 -4.65
C ALA A 142 7.74 11.27 -5.77
N TYR A 143 7.16 10.08 -5.55
CA TYR A 143 6.20 9.47 -6.47
C TYR A 143 4.94 10.34 -6.66
N LEU A 144 4.36 10.85 -5.57
CA LEU A 144 3.18 11.71 -5.62
C LEU A 144 3.46 13.03 -6.35
N ASP A 145 4.63 13.61 -6.11
CA ASP A 145 5.09 14.84 -6.75
C ASP A 145 5.23 14.68 -8.26
N ARG A 146 5.91 13.62 -8.67
CA ARG A 146 6.14 13.29 -10.07
C ARG A 146 4.85 13.07 -10.87
N LEU A 147 3.79 12.62 -10.22
CA LEU A 147 2.51 12.30 -10.84
C LEU A 147 1.41 13.34 -10.61
N GLY A 148 1.69 14.41 -9.85
CA GLY A 148 0.69 15.43 -9.53
C GLY A 148 -0.47 14.89 -8.68
N LEU A 149 -0.21 13.93 -7.80
CA LEU A 149 -1.23 13.20 -7.02
C LEU A 149 -1.41 13.74 -5.59
N TRP A 150 -0.92 14.95 -5.32
CA TRP A 150 -1.06 15.61 -4.03
C TRP A 150 -2.51 16.01 -3.74
N MET A 151 -2.94 15.87 -2.49
CA MET A 151 -4.14 16.55 -2.01
C MET A 151 -3.81 17.99 -1.57
N ASP A 152 -4.83 18.84 -1.47
CA ASP A 152 -4.69 20.23 -1.04
C ASP A 152 -3.90 20.37 0.27
N GLY A 153 -2.80 21.15 0.21
CA GLY A 153 -1.91 21.41 1.34
C GLY A 153 -1.22 20.17 1.92
N GLU A 154 -1.26 19.03 1.23
CA GLU A 154 -0.57 17.81 1.67
C GLU A 154 0.94 17.94 1.50
N ARG A 155 1.38 18.45 0.36
CA ARG A 155 2.80 18.55 -0.02
C ARG A 155 3.61 19.31 1.02
N ASP A 156 3.11 20.45 1.47
CA ASP A 156 3.77 21.32 2.44
C ASP A 156 3.90 20.68 3.83
N ARG A 157 3.05 19.69 4.13
CA ARG A 157 3.05 18.96 5.40
C ARG A 157 3.87 17.67 5.33
N ALA A 158 4.29 17.23 4.15
CA ALA A 158 5.01 15.97 3.99
C ALA A 158 6.37 16.01 4.70
N PRO A 159 6.68 15.06 5.59
CA PRO A 159 7.97 15.02 6.26
C PRO A 159 9.07 14.71 5.25
N LYS A 160 10.30 15.20 5.49
CA LYS A 160 11.47 14.91 4.64
C LYS A 160 11.65 13.41 4.37
N THR A 161 11.42 12.57 5.37
CA THR A 161 11.52 11.11 5.27
C THR A 161 10.49 10.45 4.35
N ALA A 162 9.46 11.15 3.89
CA ALA A 162 8.55 10.65 2.86
C ALA A 162 9.14 10.77 1.45
N TRP A 163 10.13 11.66 1.27
CA TRP A 163 10.84 11.88 0.00
C TRP A 163 12.01 10.92 -0.20
N ASP A 164 12.62 10.48 0.91
CA ASP A 164 13.79 9.61 0.90
C ASP A 164 13.51 8.33 0.09
N PRO A 165 14.47 7.89 -0.74
CA PRO A 165 14.39 6.60 -1.39
C PRO A 165 14.20 5.45 -0.40
N VAL A 166 13.50 4.41 -0.84
CA VAL A 166 13.31 3.18 -0.07
C VAL A 166 14.24 2.10 -0.59
N ASP A 167 15.06 1.60 0.32
CA ASP A 167 15.96 0.47 0.11
C ASP A 167 15.18 -0.86 0.11
N VAL A 168 15.40 -1.66 -0.92
CA VAL A 168 14.75 -2.96 -1.13
C VAL A 168 15.83 -3.98 -1.47
N GLY A 169 16.01 -4.96 -0.61
CA GLY A 169 17.01 -6.01 -0.79
C GLY A 169 16.95 -7.03 0.33
N VAL A 170 17.75 -8.08 0.22
CA VAL A 170 17.91 -9.09 1.27
C VAL A 170 18.72 -8.47 2.40
N GLN A 171 18.11 -8.20 3.55
CA GLN A 171 18.87 -8.04 4.79
C GLN A 171 19.55 -9.39 5.04
N ARG A 172 20.89 -9.42 4.91
CA ARG A 172 21.69 -10.60 5.25
C ARG A 172 21.60 -10.91 6.73
#